data_AF-A0A4Q7AXB5-F1
#
_entry.id   AF-A0A4Q7AXB5-F1
#
_cell.length_a   1.000
_cell.length_b   1.000
_cell.length_c   1.000
_cell.angle_alpha   90.00
_cell.angle_beta   90.00
_cell.angle_gamma   90.00
#
_symmetry.space_group_name_H-M   'P 1'
#
loop_
_entity.id
_entity.type
_entity.pdbx_description
1 polymer ?
#
loop_
_entity_poly.entity_id
_entity_poly.type
_entity_poly.pdbx_seq_one_letter_code
_entity_poly.pdbx_strand_id
1 'polypeptide(L)'
;MNMNHWLVWATLSACFAALTAIFAKVGLRQIDSDLATLIRTVIIAFVLSLLVWGLGKWQNPLLLSGKTWLFLTLSAFATGASWLCYFRALQLGQVSQVAPIDKLSVVLATLFAVLFLGERPSVQEYLGIILIALGVLTIALK
;
A
#
# COMPACT_ATOMS: atom_id res chain seq x y z
N MET A 1 -22.57 17.41 -5.31
CA MET A 1 -21.94 16.65 -4.22
C MET A 1 -20.85 15.77 -4.82
N ASN A 2 -19.62 15.93 -4.33
CA ASN A 2 -18.35 15.49 -4.94
C ASN A 2 -18.13 13.97 -4.89
N MET A 3 -18.91 13.18 -5.63
CA MET A 3 -18.77 11.72 -5.68
C MET A 3 -17.60 11.22 -6.56
N ASN A 4 -16.98 12.08 -7.38
CA ASN A 4 -16.05 11.64 -8.45
C ASN A 4 -14.55 11.82 -8.15
N HIS A 5 -14.13 12.67 -7.21
CA HIS A 5 -12.69 12.93 -7.02
C HIS A 5 -11.96 11.75 -6.36
N TRP A 6 -12.51 11.18 -5.30
CA TRP A 6 -11.86 10.08 -4.58
C TRP A 6 -11.75 8.81 -5.45
N LEU A 7 -12.76 8.54 -6.28
CA LEU A 7 -12.79 7.38 -7.16
C LEU A 7 -11.73 7.48 -8.26
N VAL A 8 -11.52 8.68 -8.81
CA VAL A 8 -10.42 8.95 -9.76
C VAL A 8 -9.06 8.69 -9.10
N TRP A 9 -8.84 9.21 -7.89
CA TRP A 9 -7.59 8.97 -7.16
C TRP A 9 -7.38 7.49 -6.78
N ALA A 10 -8.45 6.78 -6.39
CA ALA A 10 -8.40 5.36 -6.07
C ALA A 10 -8.09 4.50 -7.30
N THR A 11 -8.73 4.80 -8.43
CA THR A 11 -8.47 4.11 -9.71
C THR A 11 -7.04 4.36 -10.19
N LEU A 12 -6.57 5.60 -10.07
CA LEU A 12 -5.20 5.97 -10.43
C LEU A 12 -4.19 5.25 -9.51
N SER A 13 -4.48 5.17 -8.21
CA SER A 13 -3.69 4.40 -7.24
C SER A 13 -3.61 2.92 -7.61
N ALA A 14 -4.74 2.30 -7.97
CA ALA A 14 -4.76 0.90 -8.42
C ALA A 14 -3.89 0.69 -9.68
N CYS A 15 -3.95 1.62 -10.63
CA CYS A 15 -3.15 1.58 -11.85
C CYS A 15 -1.64 1.68 -11.55
N PHE A 16 -1.24 2.62 -10.69
CA PHE A 16 0.17 2.76 -10.26
C PHE A 16 0.65 1.58 -9.39
N ALA A 17 -0.24 0.97 -8.60
CA ALA A 17 0.08 -0.23 -7.85
C ALA A 17 0.37 -1.41 -8.79
N ALA A 18 -0.41 -1.57 -9.86
CA ALA A 18 -0.16 -2.59 -10.88
C ALA A 18 1.18 -2.35 -11.60
N LEU A 19 1.46 -1.12 -12.03
CA LEU A 19 2.75 -0.75 -12.64
C LEU A 19 3.92 -1.00 -11.69
N THR A 20 3.75 -0.65 -10.41
CA THR A 20 4.75 -0.91 -9.36
C THR A 20 5.09 -2.40 -9.28
N ALA A 21 4.08 -3.28 -9.29
CA ALA A 21 4.31 -4.72 -9.19
C ALA A 21 5.14 -5.25 -10.37
N ILE A 22 4.84 -4.77 -11.59
CA ILE A 22 5.57 -5.15 -12.81
C ILE A 22 7.01 -4.62 -12.79
N PHE A 23 7.19 -3.32 -12.53
CA PHE A 23 8.53 -2.71 -12.49
C PHE A 23 9.38 -3.27 -11.37
N ALA A 24 8.80 -3.55 -10.20
CA ALA A 24 9.50 -4.20 -9.11
C ALA A 24 9.94 -5.62 -9.51
N LYS A 25 9.05 -6.45 -10.07
CA LYS A 25 9.43 -7.79 -10.51
C LYS A 25 10.57 -7.77 -11.54
N VAL A 26 10.57 -6.79 -12.45
CA VAL A 26 11.65 -6.62 -13.43
C VAL A 26 12.95 -6.13 -12.76
N GLY A 27 12.88 -5.13 -11.88
CA GLY A 27 14.03 -4.57 -11.19
C GLY A 27 14.70 -5.54 -10.21
N LEU A 28 13.93 -6.43 -9.59
CA LEU A 28 14.40 -7.45 -8.63
C LEU A 28 15.14 -8.64 -9.28
N ARG A 29 15.22 -8.70 -10.61
CA ARG A 29 15.85 -9.85 -11.31
C ARG A 29 17.35 -9.95 -11.08
N GLN A 30 18.03 -8.83 -10.85
CA GLN A 30 19.50 -8.77 -10.80
C GLN A 30 20.04 -8.26 -9.45
N ILE A 31 19.17 -7.85 -8.54
CA ILE A 31 19.55 -7.31 -7.23
C ILE A 31 18.66 -7.90 -6.13
N ASP A 32 19.18 -7.90 -4.91
CA ASP A 32 18.45 -8.30 -3.73
C ASP A 32 17.21 -7.40 -3.47
N SER A 33 16.15 -7.98 -2.91
CA SER A 33 14.91 -7.25 -2.64
C SER A 33 15.06 -6.10 -1.67
N ASP A 34 15.95 -6.23 -0.70
CA ASP A 34 16.14 -5.24 0.35
C ASP A 34 16.87 -4.02 -0.24
N LEU A 35 17.88 -4.26 -1.08
CA LEU A 35 18.59 -3.21 -1.82
C LEU A 35 17.65 -2.48 -2.80
N ALA A 36 16.83 -3.21 -3.55
CA ALA A 36 15.86 -2.61 -4.47
C ALA A 36 14.85 -1.73 -3.72
N THR A 37 14.37 -2.20 -2.55
CA THR A 37 13.44 -1.46 -1.70
C THR A 37 14.07 -0.19 -1.13
N LEU A 38 15.34 -0.25 -0.72
CA LEU A 38 16.09 0.91 -0.25
C LEU A 38 16.23 1.97 -1.34
N ILE A 39 16.68 1.57 -2.54
CA ILE A 39 16.82 2.47 -3.70
C ILE A 39 15.48 3.14 -4.01
N ARG A 40 14.39 2.36 -4.07
CA ARG A 40 13.03 2.87 -4.30
C ARG A 40 12.62 3.88 -3.24
N THR A 41 12.91 3.61 -1.97
CA THR A 41 12.55 4.48 -0.85
C THR A 41 13.28 5.82 -0.93
N VAL A 42 14.56 5.81 -1.28
CA VAL A 42 15.34 7.04 -1.48
C VAL A 42 14.77 7.88 -2.63
N ILE A 43 14.43 7.25 -3.76
CA ILE A 43 13.82 7.94 -4.91
C ILE A 43 12.47 8.56 -4.52
N ILE A 44 11.61 7.79 -3.84
CA ILE A 44 10.30 8.28 -3.36
C ILE A 44 10.48 9.45 -2.39
N ALA A 45 11.39 9.33 -1.43
CA ALA A 45 11.67 10.40 -0.47
C ALA A 45 12.10 11.68 -1.18
N PHE A 46 13.03 11.58 -2.13
CA PHE A 46 13.51 12.73 -2.92
C PHE A 46 12.37 13.41 -3.70
N VAL A 47 11.56 12.63 -4.43
CA VAL A 47 10.43 13.17 -5.21
C VAL A 47 9.39 13.83 -4.30
N LEU A 48 9.05 13.21 -3.16
CA LEU A 48 8.12 13.79 -2.19
C LEU A 48 8.68 15.08 -1.56
N SER A 49 9.97 15.12 -1.23
CA SER A 49 10.62 16.32 -0.71
C SER A 49 10.52 17.49 -1.70
N LEU A 50 10.82 17.25 -2.98
CA LEU A 50 10.69 18.27 -4.02
C LEU A 50 9.25 18.76 -4.18
N LEU A 51 8.27 17.85 -4.13
CA LEU A 51 6.85 18.19 -4.26
C LEU A 51 6.35 19.01 -3.07
N VAL A 52 6.70 18.60 -1.84
CA VAL A 52 6.31 19.34 -0.61
C VAL A 52 6.93 20.73 -0.61
N TRP A 53 8.20 20.83 -1.00
CA TRP A 53 8.90 22.11 -1.13
C TRP A 53 8.28 22.98 -2.23
N GLY A 54 8.09 22.44 -3.42
CA GLY A 54 7.56 23.18 -4.59
C GLY A 54 6.12 23.65 -4.41
N LEU A 55 5.30 22.93 -3.65
CA LEU A 55 3.93 23.35 -3.31
C LEU A 55 3.86 24.25 -2.07
N GLY A 56 4.99 24.61 -1.45
CA GLY A 56 5.02 25.44 -0.24
C GLY A 56 4.34 24.79 0.98
N LYS A 57 4.22 23.45 0.99
CA LYS A 57 3.55 22.69 2.06
C LYS A 57 4.50 22.30 3.19
N TRP A 58 5.74 22.77 3.13
CA TRP A 58 6.73 22.47 4.16
C TRP A 58 6.28 23.05 5.51
N GLN A 59 6.22 22.20 6.52
CA GLN A 59 5.95 22.58 7.90
C GLN A 59 7.10 22.09 8.77
N ASN A 60 7.41 22.82 9.83
CA ASN A 60 8.48 22.42 10.75
C ASN A 60 8.08 21.12 11.46
N PRO A 61 8.79 19.99 11.25
CA PRO A 61 8.44 18.71 11.85
C PRO A 61 8.48 18.70 13.38
N LEU A 62 9.22 19.64 13.99
CA LEU A 62 9.31 19.80 15.45
C LEU A 62 8.04 20.39 16.07
N LEU A 63 7.18 21.02 15.25
CA LEU A 63 5.88 21.55 15.69
C LEU A 63 4.78 20.48 15.68
N LEU A 64 5.06 19.30 15.11
CA LEU A 64 4.08 18.22 15.08
C LEU A 64 3.90 17.62 16.48
N SER A 65 2.66 17.27 16.81
CA SER A 65 2.35 16.66 18.11
C SER A 65 3.07 15.31 18.28
N GLY A 66 3.42 14.95 19.52
CA GLY A 66 4.01 13.63 19.81
C GLY A 66 3.12 12.45 19.38
N LYS A 67 1.80 12.62 19.40
CA LYS A 67 0.85 11.62 18.87
C LYS A 67 0.98 11.46 17.35
N THR A 68 1.11 12.57 16.63
CA THR A 68 1.34 12.56 15.17
C THR A 68 2.63 11.81 14.84
N TRP A 69 3.71 12.10 15.55
CA TRP A 69 4.98 11.38 15.39
C TRP A 69 4.82 9.88 15.66
N LEU A 70 4.17 9.50 16.76
CA LEU A 70 3.96 8.10 17.10
C LEU A 70 3.23 7.34 15.98
N PHE A 71 2.09 7.86 15.51
CA PHE A 71 1.31 7.19 14.46
C PHE A 71 2.02 7.19 13.10
N LEU A 72 2.75 8.26 12.74
CA LEU A 72 3.55 8.28 11.52
C LEU A 72 4.70 7.27 11.57
N THR A 73 5.39 7.16 12.70
CA THR A 73 6.45 6.17 12.90
C THR A 73 5.90 4.74 12.85
N LEU A 74 4.80 4.44 13.53
CA LEU A 74 4.15 3.13 13.45
C LEU A 74 3.70 2.79 12.02
N SER A 75 3.13 3.76 11.31
CA SER A 75 2.74 3.62 9.90
C SER A 75 3.94 3.37 9.00
N ALA A 76 5.07 4.06 9.23
CA ALA A 76 6.30 3.86 8.48
C ALA A 76 6.86 2.45 8.69
N PHE A 77 6.87 1.94 9.93
CA PHE A 77 7.27 0.57 10.22
C PHE A 77 6.35 -0.45 9.55
N ALA A 78 5.03 -0.26 9.61
CA ALA A 78 4.07 -1.14 8.96
C ALA A 78 4.24 -1.15 7.44
N THR A 79 4.46 0.03 6.83
CA THR A 79 4.70 0.18 5.39
C THR A 79 6.01 -0.47 4.96
N GLY A 80 7.10 -0.23 5.72
CA GLY A 80 8.40 -0.84 5.46
C GLY A 80 8.35 -2.36 5.54
N ALA A 81 7.75 -2.91 6.60
CA ALA A 81 7.57 -4.35 6.76
C ALA A 81 6.72 -4.95 5.62
N SER A 82 5.63 -4.26 5.24
CA SER A 82 4.79 -4.66 4.10
C SER A 82 5.59 -4.73 2.80
N TRP A 83 6.38 -3.70 2.46
CA TRP A 83 7.20 -3.69 1.25
C TRP A 83 8.27 -4.77 1.25
N LEU A 84 8.97 -4.98 2.37
CA LEU A 84 9.98 -6.05 2.47
C LEU A 84 9.36 -7.42 2.20
N CYS A 85 8.25 -7.74 2.85
CA CYS A 85 7.52 -8.99 2.63
C CYS A 85 6.99 -9.12 1.19
N TYR A 86 6.37 -8.06 0.67
CA TYR A 86 5.78 -8.05 -0.68
C TYR A 86 6.84 -8.21 -1.77
N PHE A 87 7.95 -7.47 -1.69
CA PHE A 87 9.00 -7.55 -2.71
C PHE A 87 9.79 -8.84 -2.64
N ARG A 88 10.03 -9.37 -1.44
CA ARG A 88 10.60 -10.70 -1.30
C ARG A 88 9.68 -11.78 -1.87
N ALA A 89 8.38 -11.70 -1.62
CA ALA A 89 7.40 -12.59 -2.24
C ALA A 89 7.38 -12.44 -3.76
N LEU A 90 7.44 -11.22 -4.29
CA LEU A 90 7.55 -10.97 -5.73
C LEU A 90 8.84 -11.52 -6.31
N GLN A 91 9.95 -11.53 -5.59
CA GLN A 91 11.19 -12.10 -6.09
C GLN A 91 11.05 -13.62 -6.29
N LEU A 92 10.46 -14.32 -5.31
CA LEU A 92 10.27 -15.76 -5.28
C LEU A 92 9.12 -16.27 -6.19
N GLY A 93 8.02 -15.53 -6.27
CA GLY A 93 6.78 -15.95 -6.92
C GLY A 93 6.43 -15.18 -8.20
N GLN A 94 5.33 -15.55 -8.84
CA GLN A 94 4.80 -14.81 -10.00
C GLN A 94 3.93 -13.63 -9.54
N VAL A 95 3.94 -12.53 -10.30
CA VAL A 95 3.10 -11.35 -10.02
C VAL A 95 1.62 -11.73 -9.96
N SER A 96 1.19 -12.64 -10.83
CA SER A 96 -0.19 -13.17 -10.90
C SER A 96 -0.64 -13.90 -9.64
N GLN A 97 0.27 -14.41 -8.82
CA GLN A 97 -0.04 -15.07 -7.55
C GLN A 97 0.10 -14.12 -6.36
N VAL A 98 1.21 -13.35 -6.34
CA VAL A 98 1.54 -12.46 -5.21
C VAL A 98 0.64 -11.24 -5.15
N ALA A 99 0.33 -10.62 -6.30
CA ALA A 99 -0.47 -9.39 -6.32
C ALA A 99 -1.92 -9.59 -5.83
N PRO A 100 -2.62 -10.71 -6.15
CA PRO A 100 -3.93 -10.99 -5.55
C PRO A 100 -3.84 -11.23 -4.04
N ILE A 101 -2.85 -12.00 -3.57
CA ILE A 101 -2.67 -12.26 -2.12
C ILE A 101 -2.46 -10.95 -1.35
N ASP A 102 -1.68 -10.01 -1.91
CA ASP A 102 -1.54 -8.65 -1.36
C ASP A 102 -2.89 -7.93 -1.19
N LYS A 103 -3.90 -8.21 -2.03
CA LYS A 103 -5.24 -7.60 -1.91
C LYS A 103 -6.10 -8.16 -0.78
N LEU A 104 -5.68 -9.23 -0.11
CA LEU A 104 -6.25 -9.60 1.19
C LEU A 104 -6.02 -8.51 2.24
N SER A 105 -5.05 -7.60 2.03
CA SER A 105 -4.91 -6.40 2.86
C SER A 105 -6.21 -5.58 2.95
N VAL A 106 -7.07 -5.59 1.93
CA VAL A 106 -8.38 -4.93 1.98
C VAL A 106 -9.29 -5.59 3.02
N VAL A 107 -9.31 -6.92 3.05
CA VAL A 107 -10.09 -7.70 4.04
C VAL A 107 -9.59 -7.39 5.45
N LEU A 108 -8.27 -7.41 5.66
CA LEU A 108 -7.65 -7.12 6.95
C LEU A 108 -7.85 -5.65 7.36
N ALA A 109 -7.75 -4.71 6.42
CA ALA A 109 -7.98 -3.29 6.68
C ALA A 109 -9.41 -3.02 7.13
N THR A 110 -10.42 -3.61 6.47
CA THR A 110 -11.81 -3.49 6.93
C THR A 110 -12.00 -4.14 8.29
N LEU A 111 -11.41 -5.31 8.54
CA LEU A 111 -11.48 -5.95 9.85
C LEU A 111 -10.88 -5.05 10.95
N PHE A 112 -9.70 -4.46 10.71
CA PHE A 112 -9.09 -3.53 11.64
C PHE A 112 -9.88 -2.23 11.80
N ALA A 113 -10.52 -1.74 10.74
CA ALA A 113 -11.38 -0.56 10.83
C ALA A 113 -12.63 -0.83 11.69
N VAL A 114 -13.24 -2.01 11.54
CA VAL A 114 -14.35 -2.45 12.40
C VAL A 114 -13.91 -2.58 13.86
N LEU A 115 -12.74 -3.21 14.10
CA LEU A 115 -12.25 -3.51 15.45
C LEU A 115 -11.71 -2.28 16.20
N PHE A 116 -10.91 -1.44 15.53
CA PHE A 116 -10.17 -0.35 16.17
C PHE A 116 -10.80 1.03 15.93
N LEU A 117 -11.44 1.24 14.79
CA LEU A 117 -12.08 2.52 14.44
C LEU A 117 -13.60 2.51 14.69
N GLY A 118 -14.19 1.34 14.95
CA GLY A 118 -15.62 1.18 15.19
C GLY A 118 -16.47 1.40 13.94
N GLU A 119 -15.87 1.32 12.76
CA GLU A 119 -16.59 1.45 11.48
C GLU A 119 -17.61 0.31 11.34
N ARG A 120 -18.77 0.63 10.76
CA ARG A 120 -19.84 -0.34 10.52
C ARG A 120 -20.11 -0.44 9.01
N PRO A 121 -19.36 -1.29 8.29
CA PRO A 121 -19.60 -1.52 6.88
C PRO A 121 -21.04 -2.00 6.67
N SER A 122 -21.63 -1.56 5.56
CA SER A 122 -22.90 -2.04 5.06
C SER A 122 -22.82 -3.51 4.66
N VAL A 123 -23.97 -4.16 4.55
CA VAL A 123 -24.07 -5.56 4.09
C VAL A 123 -23.46 -5.73 2.69
N GLN A 124 -23.61 -4.72 1.82
CA GLN A 124 -23.04 -4.73 0.48
C GLN A 124 -21.50 -4.71 0.50
N GLU A 125 -20.90 -3.91 1.39
CA GLU A 125 -19.45 -3.86 1.56
C GLU A 125 -18.91 -5.19 2.08
N TYR A 126 -19.57 -5.81 3.06
CA TYR A 126 -19.19 -7.14 3.54
C TYR A 126 -19.23 -8.20 2.43
N LEU A 127 -20.29 -8.20 1.61
CA LEU A 127 -20.39 -9.12 0.47
C LEU A 127 -19.25 -8.90 -0.53
N GLY A 128 -18.93 -7.64 -0.85
CA GLY A 128 -17.80 -7.30 -1.73
C GLY A 128 -16.47 -7.81 -1.19
N ILE A 129 -16.22 -7.63 0.11
CA ILE A 129 -15.00 -8.09 0.78
C ILE A 129 -14.89 -9.61 0.76
N ILE A 130 -15.98 -10.33 1.02
CA ILE A 130 -16.02 -11.80 0.95
C ILE A 130 -15.74 -12.27 -0.49
N LEU A 131 -16.32 -11.62 -1.49
CA LEU A 131 -16.06 -11.95 -2.90
C LEU A 131 -14.59 -11.72 -3.28
N ILE A 132 -13.98 -10.62 -2.81
CA ILE A 132 -12.54 -10.38 -2.99
C ILE A 132 -11.72 -11.49 -2.33
N ALA A 133 -12.04 -11.84 -1.07
CA ALA A 133 -11.34 -12.89 -0.34
C ALA A 133 -11.40 -14.24 -1.06
N LEU A 134 -12.60 -14.64 -1.51
CA LEU A 134 -12.80 -15.87 -2.27
C LEU A 134 -12.04 -15.83 -3.60
N GLY A 135 -12.12 -14.73 -4.35
CA GLY A 135 -11.38 -14.55 -5.59
C GLY A 135 -9.87 -14.71 -5.40
N VAL A 136 -9.31 -14.11 -4.35
CA VAL A 136 -7.89 -14.27 -4.04
C VAL A 136 -7.53 -15.71 -3.66
N LEU A 137 -8.33 -16.37 -2.83
CA LEU A 137 -8.10 -17.78 -2.47
C LEU A 137 -8.10 -18.70 -3.69
N THR A 138 -9.01 -18.49 -4.64
CA THR A 138 -9.04 -19.29 -5.88
C THR A 138 -7.79 -19.12 -6.75
N ILE A 139 -7.19 -17.93 -6.78
CA ILE A 139 -5.95 -17.67 -7.52
C ILE A 139 -4.74 -18.23 -6.77
N ALA A 140 -4.74 -18.14 -5.43
CA ALA A 140 -3.64 -18.58 -4.59
C ALA A 140 -3.52 -20.12 -4.51
N LEU A 141 -4.64 -20.85 -4.57
CA LEU A 141 -4.69 -22.32 -4.47
C LEU A 141 -4.50 -23.04 -5.81
N LYS A 142 -4.00 -22.35 -6.85
CA LYS A 142 -3.79 -22.91 -8.18
C LYS A 142 -2.42 -23.57 -8.34
#